data_AF-A0A1Y1W0A1-F1
#
_entry.id   AF-A0A1Y1W0A1-F1
#
_cell.length_a   1.000
_cell.length_b   1.000
_cell.length_c   1.000
_cell.angle_alpha   90.00
_cell.angle_beta   90.00
_cell.angle_gamma   90.00
#
_symmetry.space_group_name_H-M   'P 1'
#
loop_
_entity.id
_entity.type
_entity.pdbx_description
1 polymer ?
#
loop_
_entity_poly.entity_id
_entity_poly.type
_entity_poly.pdbx_seq_one_letter_code
_entity_poly.pdbx_strand_id
1 'polypeptide(L)'
;MKNFMTFKNSDLIIFQSPFQAYLFSNYHENIFADGTFYVAPKFSYQLFITRTYVEQFNMFYTTSISILKNKKQATYEALFEEIKKNANKFRSNTLITPINLHCDFEQSISNTAKKVFPEINIKYCVWHYKRSLEKQKNILCFNEE
;
A
#
# COMPACT_ATOMS: atom_id res chain seq x y z
N MET A 1 10.61 -13.66 20.39
CA MET A 1 10.02 -12.76 19.38
C MET A 1 9.99 -13.49 18.04
N LYS A 2 8.82 -13.94 17.56
CA LYS A 2 8.69 -14.44 16.19
C LYS A 2 8.95 -13.27 15.23
N ASN A 3 9.80 -13.47 14.22
CA ASN A 3 10.29 -12.42 13.32
C ASN A 3 9.13 -11.64 12.69
N PHE A 4 9.05 -10.34 13.02
CA PHE A 4 8.09 -9.37 12.47
C PHE A 4 8.43 -9.00 11.02
N MET A 5 9.69 -9.18 10.61
CA MET A 5 10.15 -9.08 9.23
C MET A 5 9.81 -10.36 8.48
N THR A 6 8.92 -10.26 7.50
CA THR A 6 8.41 -11.42 6.74
C THR A 6 9.12 -11.61 5.41
N PHE A 7 9.71 -10.55 4.85
CA PHE A 7 10.40 -10.60 3.57
C PHE A 7 11.49 -9.54 3.48
N LYS A 8 12.58 -9.88 2.78
CA LYS A 8 13.66 -8.96 2.45
C LYS A 8 14.33 -9.35 1.15
N ASN A 9 14.49 -8.39 0.24
CA ASN A 9 15.40 -8.48 -0.90
C ASN A 9 16.27 -7.20 -1.00
N SER A 10 16.90 -6.96 -2.14
CA SER A 10 17.76 -5.79 -2.38
C SER A 10 17.04 -4.45 -2.23
N ASP A 11 15.77 -4.38 -2.61
CA ASP A 11 15.00 -3.15 -2.80
C ASP A 11 13.80 -3.01 -1.85
N LEU A 12 13.42 -4.08 -1.18
CA LEU A 12 12.20 -4.21 -0.40
C LEU A 12 12.44 -4.94 0.91
N ILE A 13 11.92 -4.39 2.00
CA ILE A 13 11.79 -5.06 3.28
C ILE A 13 10.32 -4.97 3.70
N ILE A 14 9.70 -6.08 4.07
CA ILE A 14 8.31 -6.11 4.52
C ILE A 14 8.26 -6.53 5.99
N PHE A 15 7.52 -5.75 6.76
CA PHE A 15 7.16 -6.05 8.13
C PHE A 15 5.66 -6.31 8.20
N GLN A 16 5.30 -7.52 8.65
CA GLN A 16 3.93 -7.95 8.77
C GLN A 16 3.80 -9.03 9.84
N SER A 17 3.09 -8.75 10.93
CA SER A 17 2.77 -9.78 11.92
C SER A 17 1.67 -10.72 11.42
N PRO A 18 1.52 -11.93 12.01
CA PRO A 18 0.39 -12.80 11.74
C PRO A 18 -0.98 -12.11 11.92
N PHE A 19 -1.11 -11.26 12.93
CA PHE A 19 -2.34 -10.48 13.14
C PHE A 19 -2.60 -9.49 12.02
N GLN A 20 -1.56 -8.82 11.52
CA GLN A 20 -1.69 -7.89 10.38
C GLN A 20 -2.05 -8.61 9.08
N ALA A 21 -1.49 -9.80 8.85
CA ALA A 21 -1.87 -10.66 7.73
C ALA A 21 -3.31 -11.17 7.85
N TYR A 22 -3.74 -11.54 9.06
CA TYR A 22 -5.14 -11.90 9.34
C TYR A 22 -6.09 -10.73 9.05
N LEU A 23 -5.74 -9.52 9.48
CA LEU A 23 -6.53 -8.33 9.20
C LEU A 23 -6.62 -8.05 7.70
N PHE A 24 -5.50 -8.12 6.98
CA PHE A 24 -5.49 -8.00 5.53
C PHE A 24 -6.39 -9.04 4.88
N SER A 25 -6.36 -10.29 5.34
CA SER A 25 -7.12 -11.37 4.72
C SER A 25 -8.63 -11.28 4.99
N ASN A 26 -9.05 -10.87 6.19
CA ASN A 26 -10.46 -10.94 6.60
C ASN A 26 -11.20 -9.59 6.49
N TYR A 27 -10.47 -8.49 6.33
CA TYR A 27 -11.03 -7.14 6.15
C TYR A 27 -10.44 -6.49 4.89
N HIS A 28 -10.50 -7.16 3.74
CA HIS A 28 -9.87 -6.70 2.49
C HIS A 28 -10.75 -5.80 1.61
N GLU A 29 -11.99 -5.51 2.00
CA GLU A 29 -12.93 -4.78 1.14
C GLU A 29 -12.44 -3.37 0.78
N ASN A 30 -11.77 -2.69 1.73
CA ASN A 30 -11.18 -1.37 1.54
C ASN A 30 -9.75 -1.35 2.06
N ILE A 31 -8.78 -1.43 1.15
CA ILE A 31 -7.36 -1.34 1.46
C ILE A 31 -6.88 0.07 1.13
N PHE A 32 -6.20 0.71 2.08
CA PHE A 32 -5.62 2.03 1.92
C PHE A 32 -4.10 1.88 1.86
N ALA A 33 -3.49 2.41 0.82
CA ALA A 33 -2.05 2.31 0.60
C ALA A 33 -1.45 3.71 0.42
N ASP A 34 -0.43 4.02 1.21
CA ASP A 34 0.20 5.33 1.23
C ASP A 34 1.72 5.22 1.42
N GLY A 35 2.45 6.12 0.76
CA GLY A 35 3.91 6.23 0.85
C GLY A 35 4.31 7.47 1.66
N THR A 36 5.05 7.27 2.76
CA THR A 36 5.58 8.37 3.56
C THR A 36 7.11 8.46 3.44
N PHE A 37 7.59 9.68 3.22
CA PHE A 37 9.01 9.98 2.95
C PHE A 37 9.74 10.51 4.18
N TYR A 38 9.04 11.23 5.07
CA TYR A 38 9.67 11.93 6.19
C TYR A 38 10.32 10.97 7.21
N VAL A 39 9.69 9.81 7.41
CA VAL A 39 10.16 8.77 8.34
C VAL A 39 10.93 7.64 7.64
N ALA A 40 11.18 7.77 6.33
CA ALA A 40 11.90 6.77 5.58
C ALA A 40 13.38 6.74 6.00
N PRO A 41 13.97 5.56 6.29
CA PRO A 41 15.40 5.44 6.55
C PRO A 41 16.25 6.01 5.41
N LYS A 42 17.41 6.59 5.72
CA LYS A 42 18.32 7.24 4.75
C LYS A 42 18.68 6.39 3.53
N PHE A 43 18.68 5.06 3.66
CA PHE A 43 19.01 4.12 2.58
C PHE A 43 17.79 3.69 1.74
N SER A 44 16.64 4.30 1.96
CA SER A 44 15.38 3.97 1.31
C SER A 44 14.72 5.20 0.72
N TYR A 45 13.84 4.99 -0.25
CA TYR A 45 13.09 6.07 -0.88
C TYR A 45 11.84 6.41 -0.08
N GLN A 46 11.13 5.40 0.44
CA GLN A 46 9.89 5.60 1.18
C GLN A 46 9.61 4.45 2.15
N LEU A 47 8.79 4.76 3.16
CA LEU A 47 8.06 3.77 3.92
C LEU A 47 6.65 3.65 3.31
N PHE A 48 6.28 2.47 2.85
CA PHE A 48 4.98 2.17 2.29
C PHE A 48 4.12 1.45 3.31
N ILE A 49 2.91 1.95 3.54
CA ILE A 49 2.02 1.45 4.57
C ILE A 49 0.72 1.01 3.92
N THR A 50 0.26 -0.20 4.24
CA THR A 50 -1.09 -0.64 3.91
C THR A 50 -1.94 -0.67 5.17
N ARG A 51 -3.19 -0.25 5.06
CA ARG A 51 -4.16 -0.22 6.15
C ARG A 51 -5.51 -0.72 5.68
N THR A 52 -6.33 -1.16 6.60
CA THR A 52 -7.75 -1.44 6.36
C THR A 52 -8.60 -0.81 7.46
N TYR A 53 -9.84 -0.50 7.13
CA TYR A 53 -10.83 -0.06 8.09
C TYR A 53 -11.59 -1.28 8.61
N VAL A 54 -11.62 -1.47 9.93
CA VAL A 54 -12.36 -2.56 10.57
C VAL A 54 -13.61 -1.99 11.19
N GLU A 55 -14.75 -2.21 10.54
CA GLU A 55 -16.04 -1.61 10.91
C GLU A 55 -16.47 -1.97 12.33
N GLN A 56 -16.21 -3.21 12.77
CA GLN A 56 -16.57 -3.67 14.12
C GLN A 56 -15.94 -2.82 15.23
N PHE A 57 -14.75 -2.25 14.96
CA PHE A 57 -14.03 -1.41 15.90
C PHE A 57 -14.03 0.06 15.51
N ASN A 58 -14.68 0.42 14.40
CA ASN A 58 -14.74 1.77 13.85
C ASN A 58 -13.35 2.43 13.76
N MET A 59 -12.32 1.66 13.34
CA MET A 59 -10.92 2.10 13.39
C MET A 59 -10.08 1.53 12.26
N PHE A 60 -9.04 2.28 11.87
CA PHE A 60 -8.03 1.86 10.91
C PHE A 60 -6.91 1.06 11.55
N TYR A 61 -6.63 -0.11 10.98
CA TYR A 61 -5.51 -0.96 11.37
C TYR A 61 -4.47 -1.06 10.26
N THR A 62 -3.21 -0.99 10.64
CA THR A 62 -2.08 -1.21 9.73
C THR A 62 -1.91 -2.69 9.43
N THR A 63 -1.94 -3.05 8.15
CA THR A 63 -1.85 -4.43 7.66
C THR A 63 -0.46 -4.78 7.13
N SER A 64 0.37 -3.80 6.80
CA SER A 64 1.79 -3.99 6.55
C SER A 64 2.54 -2.66 6.63
N ILE A 65 3.83 -2.74 6.94
CA ILE A 65 4.77 -1.63 6.82
C ILE A 65 5.94 -2.14 6.00
N SER A 66 6.33 -1.41 4.95
CA SER A 66 7.38 -1.84 4.04
C SER A 66 8.36 -0.72 3.76
N ILE A 67 9.66 -1.04 3.73
CA ILE A 67 10.71 -0.10 3.35
C ILE A 67 11.06 -0.36 1.89
N LEU A 68 10.88 0.65 1.04
CA LEU A 68 11.11 0.56 -0.40
C LEU A 68 12.28 1.46 -0.79
N LYS A 69 13.26 0.92 -1.51
CA LYS A 69 14.39 1.70 -2.04
C LYS A 69 14.09 2.48 -3.32
N ASN A 70 12.98 2.17 -3.97
CA ASN A 70 12.56 2.82 -5.22
C ASN A 70 11.04 2.71 -5.40
N LYS A 71 10.51 3.38 -6.43
CA LYS A 71 9.09 3.40 -6.83
C LYS A 71 8.80 2.59 -8.10
N LYS A 72 9.67 1.64 -8.45
CA LYS A 72 9.50 0.83 -9.67
C LYS A 72 8.33 -0.14 -9.51
N GLN A 73 7.61 -0.39 -10.60
CA GLN A 73 6.48 -1.33 -10.61
C GLN A 73 6.88 -2.72 -10.08
N ALA A 74 8.04 -3.25 -10.51
CA ALA A 74 8.54 -4.55 -10.04
C ALA A 74 8.70 -4.64 -8.51
N THR A 75 9.05 -3.54 -7.84
CA THR A 75 9.16 -3.49 -6.37
C THR A 75 7.79 -3.58 -5.71
N TYR A 76 6.80 -2.87 -6.25
CA TYR A 76 5.41 -3.00 -5.77
C TYR A 76 4.84 -4.39 -6.08
N GLU A 77 5.18 -5.00 -7.22
CA GLU A 77 4.74 -6.35 -7.58
C GLU A 77 5.21 -7.35 -6.53
N ALA A 78 6.50 -7.36 -6.23
CA ALA A 78 7.06 -8.20 -5.17
C ALA A 78 6.39 -7.96 -3.80
N LEU A 79 6.10 -6.69 -3.48
CA LEU A 79 5.41 -6.31 -2.25
C LEU A 79 4.01 -6.92 -2.16
N PHE A 80 3.16 -6.67 -3.16
CA PHE A 80 1.77 -7.11 -3.14
C PHE A 80 1.65 -8.63 -3.26
N GLU A 81 2.53 -9.29 -4.02
CA GLU A 81 2.57 -10.75 -4.10
C GLU A 81 2.91 -11.40 -2.76
N GLU A 82 3.90 -10.87 -2.04
CA GLU A 82 4.28 -11.43 -0.74
C GLU A 82 3.24 -11.14 0.35
N ILE A 83 2.62 -9.96 0.34
CA ILE A 83 1.46 -9.66 1.21
C ILE A 83 0.31 -10.63 0.93
N LYS A 84 -0.05 -10.84 -0.35
CA LYS A 84 -1.11 -11.76 -0.76
C LYS A 84 -0.82 -13.19 -0.30
N LYS A 85 0.41 -13.66 -0.52
CA LYS A 85 0.88 -14.98 -0.08
C LYS A 85 0.77 -15.16 1.44
N ASN A 86 1.11 -14.13 2.22
CA ASN A 86 0.97 -14.19 3.68
C ASN A 86 -0.48 -14.13 4.15
N ALA A 87 -1.32 -13.31 3.51
CA ALA A 87 -2.74 -13.22 3.80
C ALA A 87 -3.47 -14.54 3.51
N ASN A 88 -3.13 -15.24 2.43
CA ASN A 88 -3.76 -16.51 2.05
C ASN A 88 -3.66 -17.60 3.14
N LYS A 89 -2.69 -17.51 4.06
CA LYS A 89 -2.56 -18.43 5.21
C LYS A 89 -3.72 -18.29 6.22
N PHE A 90 -4.43 -17.17 6.20
CA PHE A 90 -5.50 -16.81 7.14
C PHE A 90 -6.86 -16.67 6.45
N ARG A 91 -6.95 -17.05 5.18
CA ARG A 91 -8.18 -16.92 4.39
C ARG A 91 -9.17 -17.99 4.83
N SER A 92 -10.26 -17.57 5.45
CA SER A 92 -11.47 -18.39 5.58
C SER A 92 -12.13 -18.48 4.19
N ASN A 93 -12.85 -19.57 3.89
CA ASN A 93 -13.53 -19.84 2.59
C ASN A 93 -14.67 -18.86 2.24
N THR A 94 -14.63 -17.63 2.76
CA THR A 94 -15.63 -16.59 2.58
C THR A 94 -15.59 -16.06 1.15
N LEU A 95 -16.79 -15.74 0.62
CA LEU A 95 -17.01 -15.19 -0.72
C LEU A 95 -15.99 -14.11 -1.06
N ILE A 96 -15.47 -14.17 -2.30
CA ILE A 96 -14.53 -13.20 -2.84
C ILE A 96 -15.29 -11.90 -3.07
N THR A 97 -15.22 -10.96 -2.11
CA THR A 97 -15.69 -9.60 -2.33
C THR A 97 -14.65 -8.83 -3.15
N PRO A 98 -15.07 -7.96 -4.09
CA PRO A 98 -14.16 -7.09 -4.80
C PRO A 98 -13.37 -6.19 -3.83
N ILE A 99 -12.06 -6.11 -4.03
CA ILE A 99 -11.17 -5.29 -3.20
C ILE A 99 -11.19 -3.86 -3.76
N ASN A 100 -11.44 -2.87 -2.92
CA ASN A 100 -11.19 -1.47 -3.27
C ASN A 100 -9.82 -1.05 -2.74
N LEU A 101 -8.89 -0.73 -3.64
CA LEU A 101 -7.61 -0.14 -3.28
C LEU A 101 -7.69 1.38 -3.39
N HIS A 102 -7.57 2.04 -2.25
CA HIS A 102 -7.43 3.48 -2.13
C HIS A 102 -5.93 3.81 -2.13
N CYS A 103 -5.46 4.49 -3.17
CA CYS A 103 -4.02 4.82 -3.30
C CYS A 103 -3.79 6.15 -4.00
N ASP A 104 -2.54 6.61 -3.96
CA ASP A 104 -2.11 7.77 -4.73
C ASP A 104 -2.23 7.56 -6.24
N PHE A 105 -2.22 8.67 -6.98
CA PHE A 105 -2.25 8.69 -8.44
C PHE A 105 -0.87 8.28 -9.01
N GLU A 106 -0.37 7.11 -8.59
CA GLU A 106 0.89 6.52 -9.03
C GLU A 106 0.60 5.26 -9.84
N GLN A 107 0.92 5.32 -11.14
CA GLN A 107 0.55 4.27 -12.10
C GLN A 107 1.19 2.92 -11.78
N SER A 108 2.40 2.91 -11.22
CA SER A 108 3.10 1.67 -10.83
C SER A 108 2.33 0.91 -9.73
N ILE A 109 1.69 1.62 -8.79
CA ILE A 109 0.85 1.01 -7.75
C ILE A 109 -0.40 0.40 -8.38
N SER A 110 -1.14 1.18 -9.19
CA SER A 110 -2.41 0.73 -9.75
C SER A 110 -2.25 -0.40 -10.78
N ASN A 111 -1.23 -0.34 -11.65
CA ASN A 111 -0.91 -1.41 -12.58
C ASN A 111 -0.58 -2.72 -11.84
N THR A 112 0.27 -2.62 -10.81
CA THR A 112 0.63 -3.76 -9.98
C THR A 112 -0.58 -4.36 -9.29
N ALA A 113 -1.41 -3.52 -8.68
CA ALA A 113 -2.56 -3.99 -7.94
C ALA A 113 -3.53 -4.77 -8.85
N LYS A 114 -3.80 -4.26 -10.06
CA LYS A 114 -4.59 -4.97 -11.07
C LYS A 114 -3.97 -6.29 -11.52
N LYS A 115 -2.63 -6.35 -11.61
CA LYS A 115 -1.90 -7.58 -11.93
C LYS A 115 -2.03 -8.63 -10.83
N VAL A 116 -1.86 -8.22 -9.56
CA VAL A 116 -1.85 -9.15 -8.41
C VAL A 116 -3.27 -9.53 -7.97
N PHE A 117 -4.23 -8.63 -8.12
CA PHE A 117 -5.64 -8.79 -7.75
C PHE A 117 -6.51 -8.42 -8.95
N PRO A 118 -6.86 -9.37 -9.85
CA PRO A 118 -7.56 -9.07 -11.10
C PRO A 118 -8.90 -8.33 -10.93
N GLU A 119 -9.66 -8.67 -9.88
CA GLU A 119 -10.97 -8.09 -9.56
C GLU A 119 -10.88 -6.80 -8.71
N ILE A 120 -9.71 -6.16 -8.65
CA ILE A 120 -9.52 -4.96 -7.81
C ILE A 120 -10.10 -3.71 -8.46
N ASN A 121 -10.81 -2.91 -7.66
CA ASN A 121 -11.22 -1.58 -8.02
C ASN A 121 -10.22 -0.54 -7.47
N ILE A 122 -9.67 0.30 -8.35
CA ILE A 122 -8.71 1.34 -7.94
C ILE A 122 -9.47 2.65 -7.67
N LYS A 123 -9.37 3.15 -6.44
CA LYS A 123 -9.91 4.43 -6.00
C LYS A 123 -8.75 5.39 -5.73
N TYR A 124 -8.53 6.34 -6.62
CA TYR A 124 -7.45 7.30 -6.43
C TYR A 124 -7.76 8.33 -5.33
N CYS A 125 -6.76 8.67 -4.53
CA CYS A 125 -6.87 9.69 -3.50
C CYS A 125 -7.00 11.09 -4.11
N VAL A 126 -8.23 11.63 -4.12
CA VAL A 126 -8.54 12.98 -4.63
C VAL A 126 -7.78 14.07 -3.86
N TRP A 127 -7.56 13.88 -2.55
CA TRP A 127 -6.85 14.85 -1.72
C TRP A 127 -5.39 15.00 -2.17
N HIS A 128 -4.67 13.88 -2.32
CA HIS A 128 -3.29 13.89 -2.80
C HIS A 128 -3.19 14.44 -4.23
N TYR A 129 -4.15 14.11 -5.10
CA TYR A 129 -4.21 14.67 -6.46
C TYR A 129 -4.35 16.19 -6.45
N LYS A 130 -5.34 16.75 -5.73
CA LYS A 130 -5.53 18.20 -5.62
C LYS A 130 -4.29 18.91 -5.06
N ARG A 131 -3.69 18.34 -4.01
CA ARG A 131 -2.45 18.87 -3.43
C ARG A 131 -1.29 18.87 -4.42
N SER A 132 -1.19 17.86 -5.29
CA SER A 132 -0.18 17.81 -6.35
C SER A 132 -0.41 18.89 -7.41
N LEU A 133 -1.65 19.10 -7.83
CA LEU A 133 -2.00 20.16 -8.79
C LEU A 133 -1.69 21.56 -8.24
N GLU A 134 -2.01 21.82 -6.97
CA GLU A 134 -1.68 23.09 -6.32
C GLU A 134 -0.18 23.36 -6.30
N LYS A 135 0.65 22.34 -6.03
CA LYS A 135 2.11 22.48 -6.12
C LYS A 135 2.57 22.82 -7.54
N GLN A 136 2.01 22.16 -8.56
CA GLN A 136 2.36 22.45 -9.96
C GLN A 136 1.95 23.86 -10.37
N LYS A 137 0.74 24.29 -9.99
CA LYS A 137 0.27 25.66 -10.22
C LYS A 137 1.25 26.68 -9.65
N ASN A 138 1.68 26.51 -8.39
CA ASN A 138 2.61 27.44 -7.74
C ASN A 138 3.97 27.49 -8.44
N ILE A 139 4.49 26.37 -8.96
CA ILE A 139 5.74 26.34 -9.73
C ILE A 139 5.58 27.11 -11.05
N LEU A 140 4.45 26.94 -11.74
CA LEU A 140 4.19 27.62 -13.01
C LEU A 140 4.05 29.13 -12.80
N CYS A 141 3.26 29.57 -11.82
CA CYS A 141 3.05 30.98 -11.52
C CYS A 141 4.31 31.69 -11.01
N PHE A 142 5.23 30.98 -10.32
CA PHE A 142 6.51 31.57 -9.89
C PHE A 142 7.44 31.91 -11.06
N ASN A 143 7.26 31.27 -12.23
CA ASN A 143 8.04 31.56 -13.44
C ASN A 143 7.39 32.63 -14.33
N GLU A 144 6.29 33.25 -13.87
CA GLU A 144 5.62 34.36 -14.57
C GLU A 144 6.05 35.75 -14.03
N GLU A 145 6.88 35.79 -12.98
CA GLU A 145 7.58 36.98 -12.46
C GLU A 145 9.03 37.07 -12.97
#